data_AF-A0A368GZ87-F1
#
_entry.id   AF-A0A368GZ87-F1
#
_cell.length_a   1.000
_cell.length_b   1.000
_cell.length_c   1.000
_cell.angle_alpha   90.00
_cell.angle_beta   90.00
_cell.angle_gamma   90.00
#
_symmetry.space_group_name_H-M   'P 1'
#
loop_
_entity.id
_entity.type
_entity.pdbx_description
1 polymer ?
#
loop_
_entity_poly.entity_id
_entity_poly.type
_entity_poly.pdbx_seq_one_letter_code
_entity_poly.pdbx_strand_id
1 'polypeptide(L)'
;LWIFLNNSRLFQSSFSKSLLLNRDESVAALKNSAEQSIRAKRINANIDLLNRRIEGIRLAEQGDRARCAELRSQISKAEADLELQMRENGRLADERAQLTAQNAGLYNDYERIWDEIDRIRLELAEYQAREERLLAEKEFLLKVQEREVYEINNLLAESSFDARKFFENDIALAIKDIKLEYEASHKIIRTNVTSYYHQKLDEMRKLAESKSSDESKYRRDQIAKMENMIGDLKQKFRPLEDRNHMLENEYKQLQNSMKNDEDRYEAEKRRRDDEYKNALAMYQRLGDIRIKDCDEHGKYVIVENAGHSDHRLSGYRISRTVAGNERSFTFPALFVLGAGQTVQVSARGYSPEKRDYHHHFVYDGDITWGTDRNVVTRLFNTQGVEVSNFEVRAK
;
A
#
# COMPACT_ATOMS: atom_id res chain seq x y z
N LEU A 1 -21.53 45.35 154.26
CA LEU A 1 -22.18 46.05 153.13
C LEU A 1 -21.19 46.55 152.08
N TRP A 2 -20.15 47.31 152.43
CA TRP A 2 -19.16 47.85 151.46
C TRP A 2 -18.36 46.76 150.71
N ILE A 3 -17.92 45.68 151.38
CA ILE A 3 -17.18 44.55 150.78
C ILE A 3 -18.05 43.77 149.76
N PHE A 4 -19.34 43.58 150.05
CA PHE A 4 -20.28 42.88 149.18
C PHE A 4 -20.57 43.68 147.91
N LEU A 5 -20.74 45.00 148.04
CA LEU A 5 -20.88 45.93 146.91
C LEU A 5 -19.59 45.99 146.07
N ASN A 6 -18.42 45.91 146.70
CA ASN A 6 -17.13 45.92 146.00
C ASN A 6 -16.86 44.60 145.25
N ASN A 7 -17.14 43.45 145.85
CA ASN A 7 -17.06 42.14 145.20
C ASN A 7 -18.07 41.99 144.06
N SER A 8 -19.29 42.51 144.23
CA SER A 8 -20.29 42.55 143.16
C SER A 8 -19.83 43.42 141.98
N ARG A 9 -19.24 44.59 142.25
CA ARG A 9 -18.64 45.44 141.20
C ARG A 9 -17.44 44.79 140.51
N LEU A 10 -16.59 44.08 141.25
CA LEU A 10 -15.43 43.36 140.69
C LEU A 10 -15.86 42.16 139.84
N PHE A 11 -16.86 41.40 140.29
CA PHE A 11 -17.44 40.29 139.51
C PHE A 11 -18.12 40.80 138.24
N GLN A 12 -18.92 41.86 138.35
CA GLN A 12 -19.55 42.51 137.19
C GLN A 12 -18.48 43.01 136.21
N SER A 13 -17.40 43.63 136.70
CA SER A 13 -16.28 44.07 135.87
C SER A 13 -15.55 42.91 135.18
N SER A 14 -15.29 41.81 135.90
CA SER A 14 -14.63 40.61 135.36
C SER A 14 -15.50 39.89 134.33
N PHE A 15 -16.79 39.76 134.59
CA PHE A 15 -17.76 39.15 133.68
C PHE A 15 -17.96 40.01 132.43
N SER A 16 -18.06 41.34 132.58
CA SER A 16 -18.06 42.26 131.44
C SER A 16 -16.78 42.17 130.63
N LYS A 17 -15.60 42.06 131.26
CA LYS A 17 -14.32 41.84 130.54
C LYS A 17 -14.31 40.52 129.77
N SER A 18 -14.78 39.43 130.37
CA SER A 18 -14.85 38.12 129.70
C SER A 18 -15.84 38.10 128.54
N LEU A 19 -16.99 38.78 128.68
CA LEU A 19 -17.96 38.96 127.60
C LEU A 19 -17.40 39.80 126.45
N LEU A 20 -16.65 40.87 126.77
CA LEU A 20 -15.96 41.68 125.76
C LEU A 20 -14.90 40.84 125.03
N LEU A 21 -14.09 40.06 125.75
CA LEU A 21 -13.07 39.20 125.15
C LEU A 21 -13.69 38.15 124.21
N ASN A 22 -14.76 37.48 124.62
CA ASN A 22 -15.45 36.48 123.80
C ASN A 22 -16.16 37.12 122.59
N ARG A 23 -16.71 38.33 122.77
CA ARG A 23 -17.22 39.13 121.65
C ARG A 23 -16.11 39.48 120.66
N ASP A 24 -14.95 39.89 121.13
CA ASP A 24 -13.80 40.23 120.28
C ASP A 24 -13.25 38.99 119.56
N GLU A 25 -13.17 37.84 120.23
CA GLU A 25 -12.79 36.55 119.62
C GLU A 25 -13.82 36.08 118.57
N SER A 26 -15.12 36.21 118.86
CA SER A 26 -16.19 35.90 117.92
C SER A 26 -16.16 36.82 116.69
N VAL A 27 -15.94 38.12 116.90
CA VAL A 27 -15.76 39.10 115.82
C VAL A 27 -14.50 38.79 115.00
N ALA A 28 -13.40 38.40 115.64
CA ALA A 28 -12.17 37.99 114.96
C ALA A 28 -12.37 36.71 114.14
N ALA A 29 -13.09 35.71 114.66
CA ALA A 29 -13.43 34.50 113.95
C ALA A 29 -14.36 34.77 112.74
N LEU A 30 -15.35 35.65 112.89
CA LEU A 30 -16.21 36.11 111.80
C LEU A 30 -15.39 36.85 110.72
N LYS A 31 -14.45 37.71 111.13
CA LYS A 31 -13.55 38.41 110.22
C LYS A 31 -12.66 37.43 109.45
N ASN A 32 -12.02 36.48 110.14
CA ASN A 32 -11.20 35.44 109.51
C ASN A 32 -12.00 34.57 108.54
N SER A 33 -13.23 34.18 108.90
CA SER A 33 -14.14 33.43 108.03
C SER A 33 -14.54 34.24 106.79
N ALA A 34 -14.86 35.53 106.96
CA ALA A 34 -15.15 36.43 105.87
C ALA A 34 -13.93 36.61 104.94
N GLU A 35 -12.73 36.78 105.49
CA GLU A 35 -11.48 36.85 104.73
C GLU A 35 -11.21 35.57 103.92
N GLN A 36 -11.41 34.40 104.52
CA GLN A 36 -11.30 33.11 103.82
C GLN A 36 -12.36 32.97 102.72
N SER A 37 -13.60 33.39 102.97
CA SER A 37 -14.68 33.39 101.97
C SER A 37 -14.34 34.28 100.77
N ILE A 38 -13.82 35.49 101.03
CA ILE A 38 -13.38 36.42 99.98
C ILE A 38 -12.21 35.80 99.19
N ARG A 39 -11.24 35.19 99.87
CA ARG A 39 -10.10 34.53 99.23
C ARG A 39 -10.55 33.34 98.36
N ALA A 40 -11.47 32.51 98.85
CA ALA A 40 -12.05 31.40 98.10
C ALA A 40 -12.80 31.89 96.85
N LYS A 41 -13.62 32.95 96.96
CA LYS A 41 -14.29 33.56 95.81
C LYS A 41 -13.30 34.08 94.76
N ARG A 42 -12.20 34.71 95.19
CA ARG A 42 -11.14 35.19 94.28
C ARG A 42 -10.41 34.03 93.58
N ILE A 43 -10.11 32.96 94.30
CA ILE A 43 -9.49 31.75 93.72
C ILE A 43 -10.43 31.09 92.72
N ASN A 44 -11.72 30.93 93.05
CA ASN A 44 -12.71 30.37 92.14
C ASN A 44 -12.85 31.20 90.86
N ALA A 45 -12.91 32.54 90.97
CA ALA A 45 -12.92 33.41 89.81
C ALA A 45 -11.67 33.26 88.93
N ASN A 46 -10.49 33.08 89.53
CA ASN A 46 -9.26 32.79 88.80
C ASN A 46 -9.28 31.41 88.12
N ILE A 47 -9.79 30.39 88.79
CA ILE A 47 -9.97 29.04 88.22
C ILE A 47 -10.91 29.11 87.01
N ASP A 48 -12.02 29.84 87.11
CA ASP A 48 -12.97 30.01 86.00
C ASP A 48 -12.31 30.71 84.80
N LEU A 49 -11.49 31.74 85.04
CA LEU A 49 -10.74 32.41 83.98
C LEU A 49 -9.72 31.47 83.32
N LEU A 50 -8.98 30.69 84.10
CA LEU A 50 -8.02 29.72 83.58
C LEU A 50 -8.72 28.61 82.78
N ASN A 51 -9.85 28.11 83.26
CA ASN A 51 -10.64 27.10 82.54
C ASN A 51 -11.15 27.64 81.20
N ARG A 52 -11.65 28.88 81.15
CA ARG A 52 -12.04 29.53 79.89
C ARG A 52 -10.85 29.65 78.93
N ARG A 53 -9.66 29.99 79.45
CA ARG A 53 -8.45 30.09 78.63
C ARG A 53 -8.00 28.72 78.10
N ILE A 54 -8.02 27.69 78.94
CA ILE A 54 -7.71 26.31 78.54
C ILE A 54 -8.68 25.86 77.44
N GLU A 55 -9.96 26.15 77.59
CA GLU A 55 -10.96 25.78 76.59
C GLU A 55 -10.75 26.50 75.26
N GLY A 56 -10.41 27.79 75.29
CA GLY A 56 -10.01 28.53 74.10
C GLY A 56 -8.80 27.94 73.39
N ILE A 57 -7.78 27.51 74.15
CA ILE A 57 -6.59 26.84 73.60
C ILE A 57 -6.97 25.49 72.97
N ARG A 58 -7.79 24.67 73.63
CA ARG A 58 -8.24 23.39 73.09
C ARG A 58 -9.00 23.54 71.78
N LEU A 59 -9.86 24.55 71.69
CA LEU A 59 -10.60 24.83 70.46
C LEU A 59 -9.67 25.26 69.32
N ALA A 60 -8.66 26.09 69.62
CA ALA A 60 -7.62 26.47 68.66
C ALA A 60 -6.80 25.25 68.20
N GLU A 61 -6.35 24.40 69.13
CA GLU A 61 -5.62 23.16 68.82
C GLU A 61 -6.46 22.21 67.96
N GLN A 62 -7.77 22.10 68.22
CA GLN A 62 -8.68 21.31 67.40
C GLN A 62 -8.79 21.87 65.97
N GLY A 63 -8.88 23.19 65.83
CA GLY A 63 -8.85 23.88 64.54
C GLY A 63 -7.55 23.63 63.78
N ASP A 64 -6.40 23.74 64.45
CA ASP A 64 -5.09 23.51 63.86
C ASP A 64 -4.91 22.03 63.44
N ARG A 65 -5.42 21.08 64.24
CA ARG A 65 -5.43 19.65 63.87
C ARG A 65 -6.29 19.39 62.63
N ALA A 66 -7.47 20.00 62.54
CA ALA A 66 -8.33 19.87 61.38
C ALA A 66 -7.65 20.43 60.12
N ARG A 67 -7.01 21.61 60.22
CA ARG A 67 -6.25 22.21 59.13
C ARG A 67 -5.05 21.36 58.70
N CYS A 68 -4.30 20.81 59.67
CA CYS A 68 -3.21 19.89 59.38
C CYS A 68 -3.68 18.62 58.67
N ALA A 69 -4.83 18.06 59.06
CA ALA A 69 -5.41 16.89 58.41
C ALA A 69 -5.82 17.18 56.96
N GLU A 70 -6.43 18.33 56.73
CA GLU A 70 -6.81 18.79 55.39
C GLU A 70 -5.58 18.97 54.49
N LEU A 71 -4.55 19.68 54.97
CA LEU A 71 -3.31 19.87 54.22
C LEU A 71 -2.61 18.54 53.90
N ARG A 72 -2.62 17.58 54.82
CA ARG A 72 -2.08 16.24 54.57
C ARG A 72 -2.85 15.51 53.47
N SER A 73 -4.19 15.62 53.46
CA SER A 73 -5.01 15.04 52.39
C SER A 73 -4.70 15.68 51.04
N GLN A 74 -4.54 17.01 51.01
CA GLN A 74 -4.19 17.73 49.79
C GLN A 74 -2.80 17.34 49.26
N ILE A 75 -1.81 17.22 50.15
CA ILE A 75 -0.46 16.76 49.78
C ILE A 75 -0.54 15.35 49.20
N SER A 76 -1.24 14.43 49.87
CA SER A 76 -1.37 13.05 49.38
C SER A 76 -2.05 12.97 48.01
N LYS A 77 -3.05 13.82 47.74
CA LYS A 77 -3.68 13.92 46.41
C LYS A 77 -2.68 14.45 45.37
N ALA A 78 -1.96 15.52 45.69
CA ALA A 78 -0.98 16.11 44.79
C ALA A 78 0.19 15.15 44.48
N GLU A 79 0.63 14.36 45.46
CA GLU A 79 1.63 13.30 45.27
C GLU A 79 1.15 12.20 44.33
N ALA A 80 -0.11 11.75 44.49
CA ALA A 80 -0.71 10.75 43.60
C ALA A 80 -0.85 11.29 42.16
N ASP A 81 -1.29 12.54 42.01
CA ASP A 81 -1.41 13.20 40.70
C ASP A 81 -0.03 13.32 40.04
N LEU A 82 1.00 13.71 40.79
CA LEU A 82 2.38 13.79 40.29
C LEU A 82 2.88 12.43 39.79
N GLU A 83 2.62 11.35 40.53
CA GLU A 83 3.02 10.00 40.13
C GLU A 83 2.35 9.57 38.81
N LEU A 84 1.06 9.89 38.65
CA LEU A 84 0.33 9.64 37.39
C LEU A 84 0.94 10.42 36.22
N GLN A 85 1.25 11.71 36.43
CA GLN A 85 1.89 12.54 35.40
C GLN A 85 3.29 12.03 35.03
N MET A 86 4.08 11.55 36.00
CA MET A 86 5.39 10.97 35.72
C MET A 86 5.30 9.69 34.88
N ARG A 87 4.32 8.82 35.16
CA ARG A 87 4.08 7.61 34.36
C ARG A 87 3.67 7.95 32.93
N GLU A 88 2.77 8.91 32.77
CA GLU A 88 2.33 9.35 31.45
C GLU A 88 3.46 10.02 30.65
N ASN A 89 4.29 10.84 31.30
CA ASN A 89 5.46 11.42 30.65
C ASN A 89 6.47 10.36 30.22
N GLY A 90 6.67 9.30 31.02
CA GLY A 90 7.47 8.14 30.63
C GLY A 90 6.90 7.44 29.38
N ARG A 91 5.59 7.18 29.37
CA ARG A 91 4.88 6.58 28.22
C ARG A 91 5.04 7.43 26.95
N LEU A 92 4.88 8.75 27.07
CA LEU A 92 5.04 9.68 25.95
C LEU A 92 6.50 9.76 25.47
N ALA A 93 7.47 9.63 26.37
CA ALA A 93 8.89 9.58 26.01
C ALA A 93 9.23 8.32 25.20
N ASP A 94 8.70 7.16 25.60
CA ASP A 94 8.86 5.90 24.88
C ASP A 94 8.20 5.95 23.49
N GLU A 95 6.98 6.49 23.41
CA GLU A 95 6.27 6.70 22.14
C GLU A 95 7.04 7.63 21.20
N ARG A 96 7.59 8.74 21.74
CA ARG A 96 8.44 9.65 20.99
C ARG A 96 9.72 8.96 20.49
N ALA A 97 10.34 8.12 21.31
CA ALA A 97 11.54 7.38 20.91
C ALA A 97 11.22 6.39 19.78
N GLN A 98 10.09 5.69 19.87
CA GLN A 98 9.62 4.76 18.82
C GLN A 98 9.33 5.49 17.51
N LEU A 99 8.59 6.60 17.55
CA LEU A 99 8.30 7.42 16.36
C LEU A 99 9.58 7.98 15.73
N THR A 100 10.56 8.37 16.55
CA THR A 100 11.86 8.84 16.06
C THR A 100 12.61 7.73 15.33
N ALA A 101 12.61 6.50 15.87
CA ALA A 101 13.23 5.35 15.22
C ALA A 101 12.52 4.96 13.92
N GLN A 102 11.17 5.00 13.90
CA GLN A 102 10.39 4.77 12.69
C GLN A 102 10.70 5.80 11.61
N ASN A 103 10.74 7.09 11.96
CA ASN A 103 11.10 8.16 11.03
C ASN A 103 12.51 7.94 10.46
N ALA A 104 13.49 7.57 11.29
CA ALA A 104 14.84 7.25 10.82
C ALA A 104 14.83 6.07 9.83
N GLY A 105 14.02 5.03 10.09
CA GLY A 105 13.82 3.92 9.16
C GLY A 105 13.23 4.37 7.82
N LEU A 106 12.20 5.21 7.85
CA LEU A 106 11.56 5.76 6.64
C LEU A 106 12.52 6.61 5.81
N TYR A 107 13.39 7.40 6.45
CA TYR A 107 14.42 8.16 5.73
C TYR A 107 15.43 7.22 5.05
N ASN A 108 15.84 6.13 5.70
CA ASN A 108 16.74 5.16 5.07
C ASN A 108 16.09 4.44 3.88
N ASP A 109 14.80 4.09 3.97
CA ASP A 109 14.07 3.49 2.86
C ASP A 109 13.88 4.47 1.71
N TYR A 110 13.63 5.75 2.02
CA TYR A 110 13.56 6.82 1.03
C TYR A 110 14.86 6.96 0.24
N GLU A 111 16.01 7.02 0.92
CA GLU A 111 17.33 7.07 0.28
C GLU A 111 17.57 5.83 -0.59
N ARG A 112 17.23 4.62 -0.10
CA ARG A 112 17.38 3.38 -0.88
C ARG A 112 16.56 3.40 -2.18
N ILE A 113 15.32 3.88 -2.11
CA ILE A 113 14.45 3.99 -3.28
C ILE A 113 15.00 5.02 -4.27
N TRP A 114 15.55 6.13 -3.78
CA TRP A 114 16.22 7.12 -4.64
C TRP A 114 17.43 6.55 -5.36
N ASP A 115 18.30 5.84 -4.66
CA ASP A 115 19.44 5.16 -5.27
C ASP A 115 19.00 4.15 -6.35
N GLU A 116 17.87 3.47 -6.13
CA GLU A 116 17.30 2.53 -7.11
C GLU A 116 16.75 3.24 -8.34
N ILE A 117 16.04 4.35 -8.16
CA ILE A 117 15.56 5.19 -9.25
C ILE A 117 16.74 5.69 -10.09
N ASP A 118 17.82 6.14 -9.45
CA ASP A 118 18.99 6.66 -10.16
C ASP A 118 19.75 5.56 -10.90
N ARG A 119 19.83 4.33 -10.35
CA ARG A 119 20.33 3.17 -11.10
C ARG A 119 19.48 2.88 -12.34
N ILE A 120 18.16 2.83 -12.21
CA ILE A 120 17.25 2.57 -13.35
C ILE A 120 17.37 3.66 -14.42
N ARG A 121 17.53 4.93 -14.02
CA ARG A 121 17.75 6.05 -14.95
C ARG A 121 19.06 5.88 -15.73
N LEU A 122 20.12 5.41 -15.08
CA LEU A 122 21.39 5.14 -15.73
C LEU A 122 21.26 3.99 -16.74
N GLU A 123 20.64 2.87 -16.34
CA GLU A 123 20.37 1.73 -17.22
C GLU A 123 19.54 2.14 -18.44
N LEU A 124 18.49 2.95 -18.24
CA LEU A 124 17.68 3.47 -19.35
C LEU A 124 18.52 4.29 -20.34
N ALA A 125 19.41 5.16 -19.84
CA ALA A 125 20.29 5.96 -20.69
C ALA A 125 21.28 5.06 -21.48
N GLU A 126 21.80 4.00 -20.87
CA GLU A 126 22.65 3.02 -21.55
C GLU A 126 21.89 2.29 -22.67
N TYR A 127 20.66 1.86 -22.41
CA TYR A 127 19.81 1.20 -23.41
C TYR A 127 19.47 2.14 -24.58
N GLN A 128 19.15 3.40 -24.30
CA GLN A 128 18.90 4.42 -25.33
C GLN A 128 20.14 4.65 -26.21
N ALA A 129 21.32 4.81 -25.60
CA ALA A 129 22.57 4.97 -26.36
C ALA A 129 22.87 3.73 -27.23
N ARG A 130 22.57 2.53 -26.74
CA ARG A 130 22.71 1.28 -27.51
C ARG A 130 21.72 1.21 -28.67
N GLU A 131 20.48 1.62 -28.46
CA GLU A 131 19.46 1.69 -29.50
C GLU A 131 19.87 2.66 -30.62
N GLU A 132 20.30 3.87 -30.26
CA GLU A 132 20.79 4.87 -31.22
C GLU A 132 21.96 4.33 -32.07
N ARG A 133 22.91 3.65 -31.42
CA ARG A 133 24.03 3.02 -32.12
C ARG A 133 23.56 1.96 -33.11
N LEU A 134 22.65 1.08 -32.71
CA LEU A 134 22.13 0.01 -33.58
C LEU A 134 21.29 0.56 -34.73
N LEU A 135 20.53 1.63 -34.50
CA LEU A 135 19.80 2.33 -35.56
C LEU A 135 20.75 2.96 -36.58
N ALA A 136 21.82 3.61 -36.12
CA ALA A 136 22.84 4.16 -37.01
C ALA A 136 23.55 3.05 -37.82
N GLU A 137 23.86 1.91 -37.19
CA GLU A 137 24.43 0.74 -37.86
C GLU A 137 23.48 0.16 -38.91
N LYS A 138 22.20 0.00 -38.58
CA LYS A 138 21.16 -0.44 -39.52
C LYS A 138 21.06 0.50 -40.72
N GLU A 139 21.02 1.81 -40.49
CA GLU A 139 20.93 2.79 -41.57
C GLU A 139 22.17 2.76 -42.47
N PHE A 140 23.35 2.60 -41.88
CA PHE A 140 24.59 2.42 -42.63
C PHE A 140 24.55 1.18 -43.51
N LEU A 141 24.18 0.02 -42.95
CA LEU A 141 24.11 -1.24 -43.71
C LEU A 141 23.08 -1.19 -44.83
N LEU A 142 21.92 -0.55 -44.60
CA LEU A 142 20.92 -0.33 -45.64
C LEU A 142 21.49 0.49 -46.81
N LYS A 143 22.19 1.60 -46.52
CA LYS A 143 22.82 2.42 -47.57
C LYS A 143 23.90 1.67 -48.33
N VAL A 144 24.70 0.85 -47.65
CA VAL A 144 25.70 -0.01 -48.29
C VAL A 144 25.01 -1.00 -49.23
N GLN A 145 23.98 -1.70 -48.75
CA GLN A 145 23.25 -2.68 -49.54
C GLN A 145 22.54 -2.06 -50.75
N GLU A 146 21.90 -0.90 -50.59
CA GLU A 146 21.29 -0.15 -51.70
C GLU A 146 22.32 0.19 -52.77
N ARG A 147 23.53 0.60 -52.35
CA ARG A 147 24.62 0.91 -53.27
C ARG A 147 25.16 -0.33 -53.98
N GLU A 148 25.35 -1.44 -53.27
CA GLU A 148 25.77 -2.71 -53.86
C GLU A 148 24.76 -3.19 -54.91
N VAL A 149 23.46 -3.13 -54.60
CA VAL A 149 22.40 -3.49 -55.54
C VAL A 149 22.43 -2.58 -56.77
N TYR A 150 22.61 -1.27 -56.58
CA TYR A 150 22.75 -0.32 -57.68
C TYR A 150 23.95 -0.65 -58.58
N GLU A 151 25.12 -0.92 -57.99
CA GLU A 151 26.34 -1.26 -58.73
C GLU A 151 26.20 -2.60 -59.48
N ILE A 152 25.60 -3.63 -58.87
CA ILE A 152 25.32 -4.92 -59.53
C ILE A 152 24.35 -4.72 -60.71
N ASN A 153 23.28 -3.95 -60.52
CA ASN A 153 22.32 -3.68 -61.59
C ASN A 153 22.97 -2.93 -62.77
N ASN A 154 23.87 -1.97 -62.49
CA ASN A 154 24.63 -1.29 -63.53
C ASN A 154 25.58 -2.22 -64.27
N LEU A 155 26.33 -3.08 -63.56
CA LEU A 155 27.19 -4.09 -64.18
C LEU A 155 26.39 -5.07 -65.07
N LEU A 156 25.22 -5.49 -64.61
CA LEU A 156 24.32 -6.32 -65.41
C LEU A 156 23.83 -5.59 -66.67
N ALA A 157 23.50 -4.29 -66.56
CA ALA A 157 23.09 -3.47 -67.70
C ALA A 157 24.24 -3.24 -68.71
N GLU A 158 25.47 -3.01 -68.23
CA GLU A 158 26.66 -2.87 -69.08
C GLU A 158 27.06 -4.21 -69.74
N SER A 159 26.81 -5.34 -69.07
CA SER A 159 27.01 -6.68 -69.65
C SER A 159 26.03 -7.01 -70.77
N SER A 160 24.95 -6.24 -70.93
CA SER A 160 24.01 -6.39 -72.05
C SER A 160 24.45 -5.63 -73.30
N PHE A 161 25.75 -5.62 -73.62
CA PHE A 161 26.10 -5.77 -75.04
C PHE A 161 25.26 -6.95 -75.52
N ASP A 162 24.39 -6.72 -76.50
CA ASP A 162 23.29 -7.62 -76.84
C ASP A 162 23.82 -8.86 -77.58
N ALA A 163 24.80 -9.55 -76.97
CA ALA A 163 25.35 -10.82 -77.35
C ALA A 163 24.22 -11.81 -77.59
N ARG A 164 23.11 -11.69 -76.84
CA ARG A 164 21.92 -12.49 -77.07
C ARG A 164 21.33 -12.23 -78.46
N LYS A 165 21.03 -10.98 -78.85
CA LYS A 165 20.55 -10.70 -80.22
C LYS A 165 21.62 -10.91 -81.29
N PHE A 166 22.90 -10.67 -81.00
CA PHE A 166 23.99 -10.88 -81.95
C PHE A 166 24.15 -12.38 -82.25
N PHE A 167 24.24 -13.23 -81.23
CA PHE A 167 24.28 -14.68 -81.39
C PHE A 167 22.96 -15.24 -81.92
N GLU A 168 21.80 -14.68 -81.55
CA GLU A 168 20.52 -15.10 -82.12
C GLU A 168 20.48 -14.85 -83.63
N ASN A 169 20.98 -13.71 -84.10
CA ASN A 169 21.06 -13.40 -85.53
C ASN A 169 22.10 -14.27 -86.26
N ASP A 170 23.29 -14.44 -85.69
CA ASP A 170 24.34 -15.27 -86.30
C ASP A 170 23.95 -16.76 -86.34
N ILE A 171 23.33 -17.25 -85.27
CA ILE A 171 22.78 -18.62 -85.22
C ILE A 171 21.63 -18.76 -86.22
N ALA A 172 20.75 -17.75 -86.35
CA ALA A 172 19.67 -17.79 -87.32
C ALA A 172 20.19 -17.82 -88.77
N LEU A 173 21.24 -17.05 -89.07
CA LEU A 173 21.91 -17.06 -90.37
C LEU A 173 22.61 -18.40 -90.64
N ALA A 174 23.37 -18.92 -89.66
CA ALA A 174 24.02 -20.22 -89.79
C ALA A 174 23.00 -21.37 -89.96
N ILE A 175 21.89 -21.36 -89.21
CA ILE A 175 20.81 -22.35 -89.37
C ILE A 175 20.17 -22.23 -90.76
N LYS A 176 19.95 -21.00 -91.25
CA LYS A 176 19.40 -20.77 -92.60
C LYS A 176 20.34 -21.30 -93.67
N ASP A 177 21.64 -21.07 -93.55
CA ASP A 177 22.65 -21.53 -94.50
C ASP A 177 22.77 -23.05 -94.47
N ILE A 178 22.85 -23.66 -93.28
CA ILE A 178 22.81 -25.13 -93.12
C ILE A 178 21.55 -25.70 -93.75
N LYS A 179 20.40 -25.05 -93.56
CA LYS A 179 19.14 -25.50 -94.16
C LYS A 179 19.16 -25.41 -95.68
N LEU A 180 19.68 -24.32 -96.25
CA LEU A 180 19.82 -24.15 -97.70
C LEU A 180 20.79 -25.17 -98.30
N GLU A 181 21.93 -25.40 -97.66
CA GLU A 181 22.89 -26.44 -98.07
C GLU A 181 22.30 -27.84 -97.93
N TYR A 182 21.56 -28.11 -96.85
CA TYR A 182 20.87 -29.37 -96.67
C TYR A 182 19.79 -29.57 -97.72
N GLU A 183 18.99 -28.54 -98.05
CA GLU A 183 18.00 -28.59 -99.13
C GLU A 183 18.64 -28.77 -100.50
N ALA A 184 19.75 -28.10 -100.78
CA ALA A 184 20.52 -28.25 -102.01
C ALA A 184 21.13 -29.66 -102.12
N SER A 185 21.78 -30.15 -101.07
CA SER A 185 22.31 -31.50 -100.97
C SER A 185 21.19 -32.53 -101.08
N HIS A 186 20.06 -32.35 -100.38
CA HIS A 186 18.91 -33.23 -100.47
C HIS A 186 18.24 -33.17 -101.86
N LYS A 187 18.31 -32.04 -102.57
CA LYS A 187 17.87 -31.95 -103.97
C LYS A 187 18.80 -32.72 -104.88
N ILE A 188 20.12 -32.59 -104.72
CA ILE A 188 21.14 -33.36 -105.46
C ILE A 188 20.99 -34.85 -105.16
N ILE A 189 20.90 -35.23 -103.89
CA ILE A 189 20.65 -36.60 -103.46
C ILE A 189 19.32 -37.08 -104.03
N ARG A 190 18.24 -36.30 -103.98
CA ARG A 190 16.96 -36.69 -104.58
C ARG A 190 17.08 -36.90 -106.08
N THR A 191 17.75 -36.02 -106.83
CA THR A 191 18.01 -36.19 -108.26
C THR A 191 18.86 -37.43 -108.53
N ASN A 192 19.94 -37.62 -107.78
CA ASN A 192 20.83 -38.77 -107.87
C ASN A 192 20.11 -40.06 -107.48
N VAL A 193 19.25 -40.03 -106.46
CA VAL A 193 18.44 -41.15 -105.95
C VAL A 193 17.29 -41.44 -106.90
N THR A 194 16.67 -40.45 -107.55
CA THR A 194 15.69 -40.67 -108.62
C THR A 194 16.37 -41.29 -109.84
N SER A 195 17.55 -40.79 -110.22
CA SER A 195 18.36 -41.36 -111.31
C SER A 195 18.89 -42.74 -110.95
N TYR A 196 19.30 -42.95 -109.70
CA TYR A 196 19.75 -44.21 -109.15
C TYR A 196 18.59 -45.17 -108.92
N TYR A 197 17.36 -44.74 -108.61
CA TYR A 197 16.18 -45.60 -108.57
C TYR A 197 15.66 -45.90 -109.96
N HIS A 198 15.90 -45.06 -110.96
CA HIS A 198 15.76 -45.49 -112.37
C HIS A 198 16.80 -46.58 -112.68
N GLN A 199 18.05 -46.36 -112.32
CA GLN A 199 19.15 -47.34 -112.47
C GLN A 199 19.00 -48.59 -111.58
N LYS A 200 18.37 -48.47 -110.41
CA LYS A 200 18.04 -49.52 -109.45
C LYS A 200 16.68 -50.10 -109.70
N LEU A 201 15.77 -49.50 -110.45
CA LEU A 201 14.65 -50.26 -111.00
C LEU A 201 15.20 -51.23 -112.06
N ASP A 202 16.22 -50.80 -112.81
CA ASP A 202 16.99 -51.66 -113.71
C ASP A 202 17.88 -52.68 -112.96
N GLU A 203 18.46 -52.32 -111.81
CA GLU A 203 19.26 -53.25 -110.99
C GLU A 203 18.46 -54.03 -109.90
N MET A 204 17.26 -53.62 -109.47
CA MET A 204 16.33 -54.34 -108.56
C MET A 204 15.42 -55.28 -109.37
N ARG A 205 15.37 -55.12 -110.70
CA ARG A 205 15.11 -56.25 -111.60
C ARG A 205 16.22 -57.31 -111.52
N LYS A 206 17.45 -56.93 -111.17
CA LYS A 206 18.64 -57.81 -111.07
C LYS A 206 19.03 -58.19 -109.64
N LEU A 207 18.38 -57.63 -108.63
CA LEU A 207 18.71 -57.83 -107.22
C LEU A 207 17.43 -58.13 -106.45
N ALA A 208 16.78 -59.24 -106.78
CA ALA A 208 15.76 -59.84 -105.92
C ALA A 208 16.32 -60.31 -104.56
N GLU A 209 17.62 -60.16 -104.26
CA GLU A 209 18.31 -61.03 -103.30
C GLU A 209 19.38 -60.27 -102.51
N SER A 210 19.06 -59.79 -101.28
CA SER A 210 19.91 -59.87 -100.07
C SER A 210 19.28 -59.07 -98.91
N LYS A 211 19.37 -59.60 -97.69
CA LYS A 211 18.48 -59.31 -96.54
C LYS A 211 19.25 -58.64 -95.38
N SER A 212 18.49 -57.97 -94.50
CA SER A 212 18.48 -58.11 -93.02
C SER A 212 19.41 -57.27 -92.09
N SER A 213 18.75 -56.43 -91.27
CA SER A 213 18.72 -56.33 -89.77
C SER A 213 20.01 -56.42 -88.94
N ASP A 214 20.33 -55.34 -88.19
CA ASP A 214 21.19 -55.41 -86.98
C ASP A 214 20.98 -54.27 -85.93
N GLU A 215 19.72 -53.89 -85.61
CA GLU A 215 19.43 -52.73 -84.72
C GLU A 215 19.01 -53.10 -83.27
N SER A 216 18.75 -54.38 -82.98
CA SER A 216 18.10 -54.82 -81.71
C SER A 216 19.05 -55.22 -80.57
N LYS A 217 20.39 -55.14 -80.75
CA LYS A 217 21.37 -55.44 -79.69
C LYS A 217 21.87 -54.18 -78.96
N TYR A 218 22.05 -53.06 -79.66
CA TYR A 218 22.51 -51.79 -79.06
C TYR A 218 21.50 -51.21 -78.05
N ARG A 219 20.20 -51.40 -78.29
CA ARG A 219 19.14 -50.91 -77.39
C ARG A 219 19.09 -51.68 -76.05
N ARG A 220 19.55 -52.93 -76.01
CA ARG A 220 19.55 -53.74 -74.77
C ARG A 220 20.67 -53.35 -73.81
N ASP A 221 21.84 -52.97 -74.31
CA ASP A 221 22.98 -52.58 -73.47
C ASP A 221 22.85 -51.18 -72.83
N GLN A 222 22.08 -50.27 -73.42
CA GLN A 222 21.76 -48.98 -72.79
C GLN A 222 20.79 -49.11 -71.62
N ILE A 223 19.82 -50.03 -71.72
CA ILE A 223 18.82 -50.27 -70.67
C ILE A 223 19.50 -50.82 -69.40
N ALA A 224 20.44 -51.77 -69.56
CA ALA A 224 21.18 -52.33 -68.42
C ALA A 224 22.06 -51.30 -67.68
N LYS A 225 22.59 -50.29 -68.38
CA LYS A 225 23.37 -49.20 -67.76
C LYS A 225 22.49 -48.22 -66.99
N MET A 226 21.30 -47.93 -67.50
CA MET A 226 20.32 -47.08 -66.79
C MET A 226 19.80 -47.77 -65.54
N GLU A 227 19.58 -49.08 -65.58
CA GLU A 227 19.11 -49.86 -64.42
C GLU A 227 20.13 -49.87 -63.27
N ASN A 228 21.42 -49.99 -63.55
CA ASN A 228 22.47 -49.90 -62.52
C ASN A 228 22.57 -48.49 -61.91
N MET A 229 22.46 -47.42 -62.71
CA MET A 229 22.50 -46.04 -62.20
C MET A 229 21.29 -45.71 -61.31
N ILE A 230 20.12 -46.27 -61.62
CA ILE A 230 18.91 -46.16 -60.79
C ILE A 230 19.10 -46.89 -59.44
N GLY A 231 19.82 -48.02 -59.43
CA GLY A 231 20.18 -48.74 -58.20
C GLY A 231 21.06 -47.92 -57.25
N ASP A 232 22.13 -47.32 -57.76
CA ASP A 232 23.07 -46.52 -56.97
C ASP A 232 22.43 -45.24 -56.40
N LEU A 233 21.54 -44.60 -57.17
CA LEU A 233 20.79 -43.43 -56.71
C LEU A 233 19.81 -43.79 -55.59
N LYS A 234 19.16 -44.95 -55.65
CA LYS A 234 18.27 -45.43 -54.59
C LYS A 234 19.03 -45.75 -53.29
N GLN A 235 20.25 -46.26 -53.37
CA GLN A 235 21.07 -46.56 -52.18
C GLN A 235 21.56 -45.29 -51.47
N LYS A 236 21.83 -44.20 -52.21
CA LYS A 236 22.20 -42.90 -51.65
C LYS A 236 21.02 -42.12 -51.05
N PHE A 237 19.78 -42.45 -51.42
CA PHE A 237 18.59 -41.77 -50.94
C PHE A 237 18.18 -42.19 -49.52
N ARG A 238 18.34 -43.48 -49.17
CA ARG A 238 17.95 -44.01 -47.85
C ARG A 238 18.54 -43.28 -46.64
N PRO A 239 19.86 -42.99 -46.57
CA PRO A 239 20.43 -42.29 -45.42
C PRO A 239 19.92 -40.85 -45.28
N LEU A 240 19.55 -40.22 -46.39
CA LEU A 240 18.96 -38.89 -46.40
C LEU A 240 17.51 -38.93 -45.91
N GLU A 241 16.74 -39.95 -46.28
CA GLU A 241 15.38 -40.19 -45.77
C GLU A 241 15.37 -40.45 -44.26
N ASP A 242 16.28 -41.30 -43.76
CA ASP A 242 16.41 -41.59 -42.32
C ASP A 242 16.78 -40.34 -41.52
N ARG A 243 17.70 -39.52 -42.05
CA ARG A 243 18.10 -38.25 -41.44
C ARG A 243 16.97 -37.23 -41.46
N ASN A 244 16.20 -37.17 -42.55
CA ASN A 244 15.04 -36.29 -42.65
C ASN A 244 13.97 -36.68 -41.61
N HIS A 245 13.77 -37.98 -41.39
CA HIS A 245 12.84 -38.46 -40.39
C HIS A 245 13.28 -38.17 -38.95
N MET A 246 14.59 -38.21 -38.66
CA MET A 246 15.13 -37.76 -37.37
C MET A 246 14.90 -36.26 -37.14
N LEU A 247 15.18 -35.43 -38.14
CA LEU A 247 14.98 -33.98 -38.06
C LEU A 247 13.50 -33.62 -37.86
N GLU A 248 12.58 -34.33 -38.52
CA GLU A 248 11.14 -34.17 -38.31
C GLU A 248 10.71 -34.51 -36.88
N ASN A 249 11.30 -35.53 -36.27
CA ASN A 249 11.00 -35.91 -34.89
C ASN A 249 11.55 -34.89 -33.88
N GLU A 250 12.75 -34.36 -34.12
CA GLU A 250 13.37 -33.31 -33.30
C GLU A 250 12.58 -32.00 -33.38
N TYR A 251 12.13 -31.63 -34.59
CA TYR A 251 11.24 -30.48 -34.80
C TYR A 251 9.94 -30.62 -34.01
N LYS A 252 9.30 -31.81 -34.05
CA LYS A 252 8.08 -32.07 -33.26
C LYS A 252 8.31 -31.99 -31.76
N GLN A 253 9.45 -32.48 -31.25
CA GLN A 253 9.79 -32.37 -29.83
C GLN A 253 9.98 -30.91 -29.41
N LEU A 254 10.73 -30.13 -30.18
CA LEU A 254 10.94 -28.70 -29.91
C LEU A 254 9.62 -27.93 -29.96
N GLN A 255 8.76 -28.22 -30.93
CA GLN A 255 7.44 -27.59 -31.05
C GLN A 255 6.56 -27.89 -29.83
N ASN A 256 6.57 -29.13 -29.32
CA ASN A 256 5.84 -29.49 -28.11
C ASN A 256 6.42 -28.84 -26.85
N SER A 257 7.75 -28.69 -26.76
CA SER A 257 8.40 -27.99 -25.64
C SER A 257 8.00 -26.51 -25.61
N MET A 258 8.10 -25.83 -26.75
CA MET A 258 7.72 -24.42 -26.89
C MET A 258 6.26 -24.19 -26.48
N LYS A 259 5.36 -25.06 -26.95
CA LYS A 259 3.95 -24.98 -26.59
C LYS A 259 3.71 -25.17 -25.08
N ASN A 260 4.39 -26.11 -24.46
CA ASN A 260 4.28 -26.33 -23.01
C ASN A 260 4.80 -25.13 -22.21
N ASP A 261 5.86 -24.47 -22.67
CA ASP A 261 6.42 -23.28 -22.03
C ASP A 261 5.51 -22.05 -22.22
N GLU A 262 4.88 -21.90 -23.39
CA GLU A 262 3.84 -20.88 -23.64
C GLU A 262 2.62 -21.08 -22.72
N ASP A 263 2.09 -22.30 -22.62
CA ASP A 263 0.95 -22.63 -21.77
C ASP A 263 1.27 -22.35 -20.28
N ARG A 264 2.50 -22.64 -19.84
CA ARG A 264 2.97 -22.33 -18.46
C ARG A 264 3.07 -20.83 -18.23
N TYR A 265 3.61 -20.09 -19.18
CA TYR A 265 3.74 -18.63 -19.06
C TYR A 265 2.36 -17.96 -19.01
N GLU A 266 1.41 -18.41 -19.86
CA GLU A 266 0.04 -17.91 -19.81
C GLU A 266 -0.67 -18.22 -18.49
N ALA A 267 -0.48 -19.43 -17.94
CA ALA A 267 -1.07 -19.80 -16.65
C ALA A 267 -0.55 -18.93 -15.50
N GLU A 268 0.77 -18.69 -15.44
CA GLU A 268 1.38 -17.85 -14.39
C GLU A 268 0.99 -16.37 -14.55
N LYS A 269 0.90 -15.89 -15.79
CA LYS A 269 0.39 -14.54 -16.08
C LYS A 269 -1.05 -14.37 -15.59
N ARG A 270 -1.94 -15.32 -15.89
CA ARG A 270 -3.34 -15.30 -15.40
C ARG A 270 -3.41 -15.31 -13.87
N ARG A 271 -2.57 -16.13 -13.22
CA ARG A 271 -2.48 -16.16 -11.76
C ARG A 271 -2.07 -14.82 -11.16
N ARG A 272 -1.05 -14.16 -11.73
CA ARG A 272 -0.59 -12.83 -11.31
C ARG A 272 -1.66 -11.75 -11.53
N ASP A 273 -2.39 -11.81 -12.65
CA ASP A 273 -3.50 -10.90 -12.93
C ASP A 273 -4.65 -11.07 -11.92
N ASP A 274 -4.96 -12.30 -11.52
CA ASP A 274 -5.98 -12.59 -10.50
C ASP A 274 -5.53 -12.14 -9.10
N GLU A 275 -4.27 -12.36 -8.75
CA GLU A 275 -3.67 -11.83 -7.50
C GLU A 275 -3.72 -10.30 -7.48
N TYR A 276 -3.39 -9.63 -8.59
CA TYR A 276 -3.45 -8.18 -8.71
C TYR A 276 -4.88 -7.64 -8.60
N LYS A 277 -5.85 -8.28 -9.26
CA LYS A 277 -7.28 -7.93 -9.14
C LYS A 277 -7.79 -8.11 -7.71
N ASN A 278 -7.40 -9.20 -7.05
CA ASN A 278 -7.80 -9.46 -5.66
C ASN A 278 -7.18 -8.44 -4.70
N ALA A 279 -5.91 -8.08 -4.88
CA ALA A 279 -5.26 -7.03 -4.11
C ALA A 279 -5.94 -5.67 -4.34
N LEU A 280 -6.23 -5.32 -5.60
CA LEU A 280 -6.93 -4.07 -5.95
C LEU A 280 -8.35 -4.01 -5.34
N ALA A 281 -9.07 -5.13 -5.37
CA ALA A 281 -10.38 -5.25 -4.74
C ALA A 281 -10.31 -5.17 -3.20
N MET A 282 -9.21 -5.61 -2.58
CA MET A 282 -8.96 -5.46 -1.15
C MET A 282 -8.67 -3.99 -0.79
N TYR A 283 -7.84 -3.30 -1.57
CA TYR A 283 -7.58 -1.86 -1.37
C TYR A 283 -8.82 -1.00 -1.59
N GLN A 284 -9.71 -1.36 -2.52
CA GLN A 284 -11.00 -0.68 -2.69
C GLN A 284 -12.01 -0.98 -1.56
N ARG A 285 -11.83 -2.06 -0.78
CA ARG A 285 -12.73 -2.45 0.32
C ARG A 285 -12.33 -1.83 1.67
N LEU A 286 -11.07 -1.42 1.84
CA LEU A 286 -10.64 -0.59 2.96
C LEU A 286 -10.98 0.87 2.61
N GLY A 287 -12.17 1.32 2.99
CA GLY A 287 -12.67 2.63 2.59
C GLY A 287 -11.74 3.77 2.97
N ASP A 288 -11.31 4.55 1.97
CA ASP A 288 -10.60 5.82 2.13
C ASP A 288 -11.37 6.81 3.05
N ILE A 289 -12.67 6.59 3.25
CA ILE A 289 -13.53 7.38 4.13
C ILE A 289 -13.75 6.65 5.45
N ARG A 290 -13.29 7.28 6.55
CA ARG A 290 -13.37 6.72 7.90
C ARG A 290 -13.90 7.72 8.92
N ILE A 291 -14.44 7.20 10.01
CA ILE A 291 -14.69 7.99 11.22
C ILE A 291 -13.35 8.20 11.92
N LYS A 292 -12.90 9.46 11.99
CA LYS A 292 -11.62 9.84 12.61
C LYS A 292 -11.72 9.94 14.12
N ASP A 293 -12.81 10.54 14.59
CA ASP A 293 -13.05 10.79 16.00
C ASP A 293 -14.55 10.95 16.28
N CYS A 294 -14.96 10.61 17.49
CA CYS A 294 -16.31 10.88 17.99
C CYS A 294 -16.24 11.29 19.46
N ASP A 295 -16.92 12.37 19.80
CA ASP A 295 -16.98 12.83 21.18
C ASP A 295 -17.78 11.86 22.07
N GLU A 296 -17.22 11.56 23.24
CA GLU A 296 -17.79 10.65 24.24
C GLU A 296 -19.07 11.22 24.88
N HIS A 297 -19.18 12.54 24.96
CA HIS A 297 -20.37 13.25 25.45
C HIS A 297 -21.41 13.51 24.34
N GLY A 298 -21.15 13.05 23.12
CA GLY A 298 -22.07 13.20 22.00
C GLY A 298 -22.10 14.60 21.38
N LYS A 299 -21.05 15.41 21.56
CA LYS A 299 -20.98 16.76 20.99
C LYS A 299 -20.76 16.75 19.47
N TYR A 300 -19.96 15.83 18.95
CA TYR A 300 -19.60 15.78 17.52
C TYR A 300 -19.19 14.39 17.04
N VAL A 301 -19.20 14.22 15.71
CA VAL A 301 -18.58 13.11 14.97
C VAL A 301 -17.71 13.70 13.84
N ILE A 302 -16.49 13.20 13.65
CA ILE A 302 -15.56 13.63 12.60
C ILE A 302 -15.35 12.49 11.61
N VAL A 303 -15.56 12.78 10.33
CA VAL A 303 -15.25 11.89 9.21
C VAL A 303 -14.04 12.46 8.45
N GLU A 304 -13.13 11.59 8.05
CA GLU A 304 -11.92 11.92 7.32
C GLU A 304 -11.86 11.14 6.00
N ASN A 305 -11.39 11.81 4.95
CA ASN A 305 -10.90 11.16 3.75
C ASN A 305 -9.40 10.90 3.92
N ALA A 306 -9.05 9.69 4.35
CA ALA A 306 -7.68 9.20 4.49
C ALA A 306 -7.07 8.74 3.14
N GLY A 307 -7.83 8.77 2.05
CA GLY A 307 -7.38 8.42 0.72
C GLY A 307 -6.66 9.57 -0.02
N HIS A 308 -6.27 9.27 -1.26
CA HIS A 308 -5.50 10.18 -2.12
C HIS A 308 -6.34 10.85 -3.22
N SER A 309 -7.67 10.68 -3.22
CA SER A 309 -8.56 11.28 -4.21
C SER A 309 -9.82 11.87 -3.56
N ASP A 310 -10.45 12.81 -4.24
CA ASP A 310 -11.67 13.45 -3.78
C ASP A 310 -12.85 12.47 -3.75
N HIS A 311 -13.60 12.44 -2.65
CA HIS A 311 -14.68 11.49 -2.47
C HIS A 311 -16.02 12.19 -2.29
N ARG A 312 -17.01 11.82 -3.11
CA ARG A 312 -18.35 12.36 -2.99
C ARG A 312 -19.11 11.67 -1.86
N LEU A 313 -19.42 12.41 -0.80
CA LEU A 313 -20.16 11.91 0.36
C LEU A 313 -21.65 12.19 0.30
N SER A 314 -22.17 12.73 -0.81
CA SER A 314 -23.61 12.93 -0.99
C SER A 314 -24.40 11.65 -0.68
N GLY A 315 -25.31 11.70 0.30
CA GLY A 315 -26.14 10.56 0.68
C GLY A 315 -25.46 9.52 1.58
N TYR A 316 -24.19 9.71 1.95
CA TYR A 316 -23.58 8.94 3.03
C TYR A 316 -24.27 9.26 4.35
N ARG A 317 -24.36 8.28 5.24
CA ARG A 317 -25.11 8.41 6.51
C ARG A 317 -24.25 8.02 7.69
N ILE A 318 -24.11 8.94 8.64
CA ILE A 318 -23.61 8.65 9.99
C ILE A 318 -24.79 8.14 10.81
N SER A 319 -24.58 7.08 11.57
CA SER A 319 -25.56 6.50 12.48
C SER A 319 -24.89 6.19 13.81
N ARG A 320 -25.46 6.69 14.90
CA ARG A 320 -25.03 6.41 16.26
C ARG A 320 -26.18 5.79 17.02
N THR A 321 -25.96 4.59 17.55
CA THR A 321 -26.98 3.88 18.32
C THR A 321 -26.62 3.93 19.78
N VAL A 322 -27.52 4.48 20.60
CA VAL A 322 -27.32 4.64 22.05
C VAL A 322 -28.58 4.15 22.77
N ALA A 323 -28.44 3.16 23.67
CA ALA A 323 -29.54 2.56 24.41
C ALA A 323 -30.77 2.16 23.55
N GLY A 324 -30.53 1.65 22.34
CA GLY A 324 -31.59 1.23 21.39
C GLY A 324 -32.16 2.34 20.51
N ASN A 325 -31.80 3.61 20.73
CA ASN A 325 -32.23 4.74 19.91
C ASN A 325 -31.15 5.10 18.88
N GLU A 326 -31.53 5.13 17.60
CA GLU A 326 -30.65 5.56 16.50
C GLU A 326 -30.76 7.06 16.27
N ARG A 327 -29.61 7.74 16.24
CA ARG A 327 -29.47 9.11 15.75
C ARG A 327 -28.68 9.07 14.46
N SER A 328 -29.18 9.71 13.41
CA SER A 328 -28.54 9.66 12.10
C SER A 328 -28.46 11.03 11.42
N PHE A 329 -27.40 11.21 10.65
CA PHE A 329 -27.18 12.38 9.80
C PHE A 329 -26.79 11.91 8.41
N THR A 330 -27.42 12.47 7.39
CA THR A 330 -27.10 12.19 5.99
C THR A 330 -26.43 13.42 5.38
N PHE A 331 -25.27 13.21 4.77
CA PHE A 331 -24.52 14.28 4.11
C PHE A 331 -25.32 14.88 2.94
N PRO A 332 -25.30 16.22 2.77
CA PRO A 332 -26.12 16.89 1.78
C PRO A 332 -25.70 16.56 0.35
N ALA A 333 -26.62 16.80 -0.58
CA ALA A 333 -26.37 16.62 -2.00
C ALA A 333 -25.15 17.43 -2.45
N LEU A 334 -24.37 16.84 -3.37
CA LEU A 334 -23.16 17.41 -3.97
C LEU A 334 -21.97 17.62 -3.01
N PHE A 335 -22.07 17.21 -1.74
CA PHE A 335 -20.92 17.29 -0.84
C PHE A 335 -19.79 16.36 -1.29
N VAL A 336 -18.59 16.93 -1.40
CA VAL A 336 -17.33 16.26 -1.76
C VAL A 336 -16.30 16.56 -0.67
N LEU A 337 -15.65 15.51 -0.18
CA LEU A 337 -14.57 15.59 0.79
C LEU A 337 -13.26 15.30 0.08
N GLY A 338 -12.40 16.31 -0.05
CA GLY A 338 -11.12 16.18 -0.73
C GLY A 338 -10.14 15.25 -0.02
N ALA A 339 -9.10 14.80 -0.71
CA ALA A 339 -8.05 13.98 -0.12
C ALA A 339 -7.42 14.65 1.12
N GLY A 340 -7.31 13.90 2.23
CA GLY A 340 -6.80 14.41 3.51
C GLY A 340 -7.73 15.36 4.27
N GLN A 341 -8.92 15.68 3.73
CA GLN A 341 -9.85 16.60 4.37
C GLN A 341 -10.70 15.91 5.44
N THR A 342 -11.20 16.72 6.37
CA THR A 342 -12.07 16.31 7.47
C THR A 342 -13.37 17.09 7.47
N VAL A 343 -14.46 16.42 7.81
CA VAL A 343 -15.76 17.02 8.04
C VAL A 343 -16.25 16.69 9.45
N GLN A 344 -16.61 17.72 10.21
CA GLN A 344 -17.19 17.58 11.54
C GLN A 344 -18.70 17.79 11.49
N VAL A 345 -19.45 16.89 12.12
CA VAL A 345 -20.89 17.00 12.31
C VAL A 345 -21.20 17.16 13.80
N SER A 346 -21.53 18.39 14.21
CA SER A 346 -21.83 18.71 15.61
C SER A 346 -23.31 18.57 15.93
N ALA A 347 -23.65 18.12 17.13
CA ALA A 347 -25.04 18.14 17.60
C ALA A 347 -25.52 19.59 17.82
N ARG A 348 -26.83 19.80 17.73
CA ARG A 348 -27.44 21.14 17.84
C ARG A 348 -27.06 21.83 19.16
N GLY A 349 -26.56 23.06 19.06
CA GLY A 349 -26.11 23.86 20.21
C GLY A 349 -24.63 23.68 20.54
N TYR A 350 -23.94 22.73 19.91
CA TYR A 350 -22.49 22.63 19.93
C TYR A 350 -21.91 23.22 18.64
N SER A 351 -20.89 24.05 18.81
CA SER A 351 -20.08 24.55 17.72
C SER A 351 -18.63 24.14 17.96
N PRO A 352 -17.83 23.90 16.91
CA PRO A 352 -16.42 23.56 17.07
C PRO A 352 -15.67 24.67 17.83
N GLU A 353 -14.93 24.31 18.87
CA GLU A 353 -14.12 25.28 19.65
C GLU A 353 -12.82 25.68 18.92
N LYS A 354 -12.38 24.91 17.91
CA LYS A 354 -11.17 25.12 17.09
C LYS A 354 -11.44 24.89 15.60
N ARG A 355 -10.65 25.52 14.72
CA ARG A 355 -10.72 25.38 13.25
C ARG A 355 -9.92 24.17 12.69
N ASP A 356 -9.92 23.03 13.36
CA ASP A 356 -9.15 21.84 12.92
C ASP A 356 -9.95 20.93 11.95
N TYR A 357 -11.00 21.46 11.32
CA TYR A 357 -11.83 20.77 10.33
C TYR A 357 -11.88 21.57 9.02
N HIS A 358 -12.05 20.87 7.90
CA HIS A 358 -12.19 21.52 6.60
C HIS A 358 -13.65 21.89 6.31
N HIS A 359 -14.58 21.04 6.76
CA HIS A 359 -16.03 21.22 6.55
C HIS A 359 -16.79 21.02 7.86
N HIS A 360 -17.91 21.70 8.03
CA HIS A 360 -18.75 21.58 9.21
C HIS A 360 -20.23 21.53 8.86
N PHE A 361 -20.94 20.62 9.54
CA PHE A 361 -22.39 20.50 9.50
C PHE A 361 -22.95 20.40 10.91
N VAL A 362 -24.23 20.71 11.04
CA VAL A 362 -24.98 20.56 12.28
C VAL A 362 -26.00 19.43 12.10
N TYR A 363 -26.00 18.51 13.06
CA TYR A 363 -27.06 17.52 13.24
C TYR A 363 -28.19 18.16 14.05
N ASP A 364 -29.30 18.46 13.37
CA ASP A 364 -30.45 19.15 13.97
C ASP A 364 -31.50 18.25 14.62
N GLY A 365 -31.30 16.93 14.56
CA GLY A 365 -32.26 15.95 15.07
C GLY A 365 -32.33 15.89 16.60
N ASP A 366 -31.28 16.29 17.31
CA ASP A 366 -31.21 16.31 18.78
C ASP A 366 -30.09 17.28 19.24
N ILE A 367 -30.06 17.62 20.53
CA ILE A 367 -28.99 18.41 21.15
C ILE A 367 -27.74 17.59 21.46
N THR A 368 -27.76 16.28 21.22
CA THR A 368 -26.62 15.37 21.43
C THR A 368 -26.68 14.21 20.44
N TRP A 369 -25.51 13.70 20.06
CA TRP A 369 -25.37 12.42 19.35
C TRP A 369 -25.66 11.19 20.24
N GLY A 370 -25.96 11.42 21.52
CA GLY A 370 -26.22 10.40 22.53
C GLY A 370 -24.97 10.08 23.33
N THR A 371 -25.17 9.80 24.62
CA THR A 371 -24.12 9.56 25.62
C THR A 371 -24.45 8.27 26.35
N ASP A 372 -23.51 7.32 26.37
CA ASP A 372 -23.61 6.05 27.11
C ASP A 372 -22.20 5.50 27.35
N ARG A 373 -22.07 4.46 28.16
CA ARG A 373 -20.77 3.83 28.48
C ARG A 373 -20.13 3.17 27.25
N ASN A 374 -20.95 2.63 26.36
CA ASN A 374 -20.51 2.03 25.10
C ASN A 374 -21.29 2.65 23.94
N VAL A 375 -20.61 3.42 23.11
CA VAL A 375 -21.24 4.06 21.96
C VAL A 375 -20.57 3.58 20.68
N VAL A 376 -21.36 2.99 19.78
CA VAL A 376 -20.89 2.60 18.45
C VAL A 376 -21.44 3.58 17.42
N THR A 377 -20.53 4.21 16.70
CA THR A 377 -20.85 5.11 15.58
C THR A 377 -20.48 4.40 14.29
N ARG A 378 -21.36 4.41 13.30
CA ARG A 378 -21.18 3.75 12.01
C ARG A 378 -21.38 4.76 10.88
N LEU A 379 -20.61 4.58 9.82
CA LEU A 379 -20.72 5.33 8.58
C LEU A 379 -21.17 4.37 7.48
N PHE A 380 -22.23 4.74 6.79
CA PHE A 380 -22.80 3.97 5.69
C PHE A 380 -22.66 4.74 4.37
N ASN A 381 -22.35 4.01 3.29
CA ASN A 381 -22.41 4.57 1.95
C ASN A 381 -23.87 4.64 1.43
N THR A 382 -24.05 5.14 0.20
CA THR A 382 -25.37 5.27 -0.44
C THR A 382 -26.08 3.95 -0.71
N GLN A 383 -25.35 2.82 -0.67
CA GLN A 383 -25.91 1.47 -0.82
C GLN A 383 -26.31 0.84 0.52
N GLY A 384 -26.11 1.55 1.64
CA GLY A 384 -26.37 1.04 2.98
C GLY A 384 -25.30 0.09 3.52
N VAL A 385 -24.13 0.01 2.86
CA VAL A 385 -22.99 -0.78 3.32
C VAL A 385 -22.20 0.03 4.35
N GLU A 386 -21.89 -0.58 5.49
CA GLU A 386 -21.00 0.01 6.50
C GLU A 386 -19.58 0.12 5.93
N VAL A 387 -19.06 1.34 5.88
CA VAL A 387 -17.70 1.63 5.37
C VAL A 387 -16.71 1.95 6.49
N SER A 388 -17.20 2.33 7.68
CA SER A 388 -16.38 2.59 8.86
C SER A 388 -17.22 2.53 10.12
N ASN A 389 -16.63 2.11 11.24
CA ASN A 389 -17.21 2.23 12.56
C ASN A 389 -16.17 2.74 13.56
N PHE A 390 -16.66 3.32 14.65
CA PHE A 390 -15.85 3.83 15.74
C PHE A 390 -16.57 3.55 17.07
N GLU A 391 -15.92 2.77 17.93
CA GLU A 391 -16.41 2.45 19.27
C GLU A 391 -15.74 3.35 20.29
N VAL A 392 -16.54 4.11 21.04
CA VAL A 392 -16.09 4.83 22.23
C VAL A 392 -16.49 3.99 23.44
N ARG A 393 -15.50 3.55 24.22
CA ARG A 393 -15.69 2.89 25.51
C ARG A 393 -15.23 3.85 26.60
N ALA A 394 -16.17 4.30 27.43
CA ALA A 394 -15.81 5.09 28.60
C ALA A 394 -14.93 4.23 29.54
N LYS A 395 -13.79 4.78 29.98
CA LYS A 395 -12.95 4.13 31.00
C LYS A 395 -13.62 4.15 32.37
#